data_AF-A0A2E2TWB3-F1
#
_entry.id   AF-A0A2E2TWB3-F1
#
_cell.length_a   1.000
_cell.length_b   1.000
_cell.length_c   1.000
_cell.angle_alpha   90.00
_cell.angle_beta   90.00
_cell.angle_gamma   90.00
#
_symmetry.space_group_name_H-M   'P 1'
#
loop_
_entity.id
_entity.type
_entity.pdbx_description
1 polymer ?
#
loop_
_entity_poly.entity_id
_entity_poly.type
_entity_poly.pdbx_seq_one_letter_code
_entity_poly.pdbx_strand_id
1 'polypeptide(L)'
;MVYHEKVKALQLKQFVSEGFSLVEVLVALVIFSTGLLGLIQLHMNALMLQNDSQVRATASLLVADMADRIRANPAEALLGTSSAYNNPDRSIGETPACLGLSDQGAENDSSCDATAMALFDFYEWQNLIAGSTSTDWHPASAATLPSASGVVCIDSTPEDGTPATPACDGVVSVTDRPVYAIKLWWTERKDSGSTLQQHTMSVSP
;
A
#
# COMPACT_ATOMS: atom_id res chain seq x y z
N MET A 1 -61.99 -56.81 53.27
CA MET A 1 -60.64 -57.35 53.60
C MET A 1 -59.71 -56.88 52.51
N VAL A 2 -58.81 -55.95 52.85
CA VAL A 2 -57.54 -55.61 52.16
C VAL A 2 -57.60 -55.23 50.68
N TYR A 3 -57.46 -53.94 50.37
CA TYR A 3 -56.36 -53.43 49.53
C TYR A 3 -56.08 -51.99 49.96
N HIS A 4 -55.33 -51.92 51.05
CA HIS A 4 -54.68 -50.74 51.60
C HIS A 4 -53.48 -50.36 50.72
N GLU A 5 -53.12 -49.07 50.73
CA GLU A 5 -51.80 -48.53 50.40
C GLU A 5 -51.27 -48.75 48.97
N LYS A 6 -51.35 -47.69 48.16
CA LYS A 6 -50.17 -47.03 47.57
C LYS A 6 -50.58 -45.77 46.81
N VAL A 7 -51.15 -44.79 47.51
CA VAL A 7 -51.05 -43.39 47.07
C VAL A 7 -49.66 -42.93 47.47
N LYS A 8 -48.64 -43.43 46.76
CA LYS A 8 -47.26 -42.99 46.94
C LYS A 8 -47.23 -41.57 46.38
N ALA A 9 -47.21 -40.60 47.29
CA ALA A 9 -47.14 -39.19 47.00
C ALA A 9 -46.07 -38.94 45.93
N LEU A 10 -46.52 -38.64 44.71
CA LEU A 10 -45.73 -37.91 43.73
C LEU A 10 -45.57 -36.51 44.30
N GLN A 11 -44.61 -36.38 45.22
CA GLN A 11 -44.04 -35.11 45.63
C GLN A 11 -43.41 -34.51 44.37
N LEU A 12 -44.21 -33.79 43.60
CA LEU A 12 -43.73 -32.84 42.60
C LEU A 12 -42.90 -31.84 43.39
N LYS A 13 -41.59 -32.08 43.39
CA LYS A 13 -40.59 -31.17 43.94
C LYS A 13 -40.70 -29.90 43.12
N GLN A 14 -41.51 -28.96 43.61
CA GLN A 14 -41.65 -27.65 42.99
C GLN A 14 -40.29 -26.99 43.12
N PHE A 15 -39.54 -26.95 42.02
CA PHE A 15 -38.31 -26.16 41.95
C PHE A 15 -38.74 -24.72 42.15
N VAL A 16 -38.50 -24.20 43.35
CA VAL A 16 -38.66 -22.78 43.63
C VAL A 16 -37.74 -22.06 42.66
N SER A 17 -38.33 -21.35 41.70
CA SER A 17 -37.59 -20.45 40.85
C SER A 17 -37.16 -19.28 41.73
N GLU A 18 -35.94 -19.33 42.25
CA GLU A 18 -35.31 -18.14 42.81
C GLU A 18 -35.16 -17.13 41.67
N GLY A 19 -36.00 -16.10 41.68
CA GLY A 19 -35.95 -15.04 40.68
C GLY A 19 -34.63 -14.28 40.78
N PHE A 20 -34.02 -13.97 39.63
CA PHE A 20 -32.83 -13.13 39.52
C PHE A 20 -32.98 -11.86 40.35
N SER A 21 -31.97 -11.56 41.18
CA SER A 21 -31.89 -10.28 41.88
C SER A 21 -31.62 -9.15 40.88
N LEU A 22 -32.20 -7.96 41.08
CA LEU A 22 -31.87 -6.76 40.28
C LEU A 22 -30.36 -6.45 40.30
N VAL A 23 -29.69 -6.80 41.40
CA VAL A 23 -28.24 -6.67 41.56
C VAL A 23 -27.48 -7.57 40.57
N GLU A 24 -28.00 -8.76 40.30
CA GLU A 24 -27.35 -9.74 39.42
C GLU A 24 -27.34 -9.27 37.96
N VAL A 25 -28.46 -8.71 37.48
CA VAL A 25 -28.55 -8.12 36.13
C VAL A 25 -27.61 -6.91 36.02
N LEU A 26 -27.53 -6.10 37.07
CA LEU A 26 -26.68 -4.90 37.07
C LEU A 26 -25.19 -5.27 37.03
N VAL A 27 -24.79 -6.29 37.79
CA VAL A 27 -23.42 -6.85 37.72
C VAL A 27 -23.12 -7.45 36.34
N ALA A 28 -24.06 -8.20 35.75
CA ALA A 28 -23.91 -8.75 34.40
C ALA A 28 -23.72 -7.66 33.34
N LEU A 29 -24.48 -6.55 33.43
CA LEU A 29 -24.33 -5.41 32.54
C LEU A 29 -22.99 -4.69 32.71
N VAL A 30 -22.48 -4.57 33.94
CA VAL A 30 -21.15 -3.99 34.20
C VAL A 30 -20.04 -4.86 33.59
N ILE A 31 -20.11 -6.18 33.78
CA ILE A 31 -19.12 -7.11 33.19
C ILE A 31 -19.22 -7.10 31.66
N PHE A 32 -20.43 -7.11 31.11
CA PHE A 32 -20.64 -7.08 29.66
C PHE A 32 -20.12 -5.78 29.02
N SER A 33 -20.46 -4.63 29.60
CA SER A 33 -20.02 -3.32 29.09
C SER A 33 -18.50 -3.15 29.15
N THR A 34 -17.85 -3.59 30.24
CA THR A 34 -16.38 -3.58 30.35
C THR A 34 -15.74 -4.53 29.33
N GLY A 35 -16.32 -5.72 29.10
CA GLY A 35 -15.88 -6.63 28.04
C GLY A 35 -15.99 -6.02 26.64
N LEU A 36 -17.09 -5.31 26.35
CA LEU A 36 -17.31 -4.68 25.06
C LEU A 36 -16.31 -3.55 24.76
N LEU A 37 -15.95 -2.75 25.77
CA LEU A 37 -14.89 -1.74 25.62
C LEU A 37 -13.54 -2.38 25.28
N GLY A 38 -13.22 -3.53 25.89
CA GLY A 38 -12.02 -4.30 25.54
C GLY A 38 -12.04 -4.79 24.09
N LEU A 39 -13.18 -5.27 23.60
CA LEU A 39 -13.34 -5.72 22.21
C LEU A 39 -13.19 -4.57 21.20
N ILE A 40 -13.73 -3.38 21.51
CA ILE A 40 -13.59 -2.21 20.64
C ILE A 40 -12.12 -1.82 20.49
N GLN A 41 -11.34 -1.83 21.57
CA GLN A 41 -9.90 -1.56 21.49
C GLN A 41 -9.17 -2.55 20.57
N LEU A 42 -9.48 -3.84 20.70
CA LEU A 42 -8.91 -4.87 19.82
C LEU A 42 -9.33 -4.67 18.35
N HIS A 43 -10.59 -4.31 18.10
CA HIS A 43 -11.08 -4.05 16.75
C HIS A 43 -10.40 -2.85 16.10
N MET A 44 -10.22 -1.75 16.83
CA MET A 44 -9.50 -0.58 16.35
C MET A 44 -8.04 -0.91 16.02
N ASN A 45 -7.36 -1.67 16.88
CA ASN A 45 -6.00 -2.11 16.63
C ASN A 45 -5.92 -3.00 15.37
N ALA A 46 -6.89 -3.90 15.18
CA ALA A 46 -6.96 -4.74 13.98
C ALA A 46 -7.13 -3.91 12.70
N LEU A 47 -7.97 -2.87 12.72
CA LEU A 47 -8.14 -1.96 11.59
C LEU A 47 -6.85 -1.19 11.25
N MET A 48 -6.10 -0.75 12.26
CA MET A 48 -4.81 -0.08 12.05
C MET A 48 -3.80 -1.03 11.39
N LEU A 49 -3.66 -2.25 11.92
CA LEU A 49 -2.76 -3.26 11.34
C LEU A 49 -3.16 -3.63 9.91
N GLN A 50 -4.47 -3.71 9.64
CA GLN A 50 -4.97 -3.94 8.28
C GLN A 50 -4.60 -2.79 7.34
N ASN A 51 -4.72 -1.54 7.80
CA ASN A 51 -4.36 -0.38 7.00
C ASN A 51 -2.86 -0.37 6.68
N ASP A 52 -2.00 -0.62 7.66
CA ASP A 52 -0.54 -0.68 7.46
C ASP A 52 -0.16 -1.80 6.47
N SER A 53 -0.78 -2.97 6.61
CA SER A 53 -0.57 -4.08 5.67
C SER A 53 -1.02 -3.72 4.26
N GLN A 54 -2.13 -2.99 4.12
CA GLN A 54 -2.63 -2.55 2.81
C GLN A 54 -1.66 -1.57 2.15
N VAL A 55 -1.13 -0.58 2.89
CA VAL A 55 -0.16 0.40 2.38
C VAL A 55 1.10 -0.31 1.86
N ARG A 56 1.64 -1.26 2.62
CA ARG A 56 2.81 -2.07 2.22
C ARG A 56 2.53 -2.91 0.98
N ALA A 57 1.36 -3.56 0.91
CA ALA A 57 0.96 -4.33 -0.25
C ALA A 57 0.86 -3.45 -1.50
N THR A 58 0.26 -2.26 -1.37
CA THR A 58 0.16 -1.29 -2.47
C THR A 58 1.54 -0.78 -2.91
N ALA A 59 2.46 -0.53 -1.98
CA ALA A 59 3.84 -0.16 -2.31
C ALA A 59 4.55 -1.26 -3.13
N SER A 60 4.39 -2.53 -2.76
CA SER A 60 4.93 -3.65 -3.54
C SER A 60 4.30 -3.76 -4.93
N LEU A 61 2.99 -3.49 -5.07
CA LEU A 61 2.32 -3.46 -6.37
C LEU A 61 2.85 -2.33 -7.26
N LEU A 62 3.05 -1.12 -6.72
CA LEU A 62 3.59 0.01 -7.48
C LEU A 62 5.04 -0.25 -7.93
N VAL A 63 5.86 -0.86 -7.08
CA VAL A 63 7.23 -1.24 -7.48
C VAL A 63 7.21 -2.33 -8.56
N ALA A 64 6.32 -3.31 -8.46
CA ALA A 64 6.14 -4.33 -9.50
C ALA A 64 5.63 -3.74 -10.83
N ASP A 65 4.69 -2.78 -10.78
CA ASP A 65 4.19 -2.06 -11.97
C ASP A 65 5.33 -1.40 -12.75
N MET A 66 6.21 -0.67 -12.06
CA MET A 66 7.39 -0.07 -12.69
C MET A 66 8.37 -1.12 -13.22
N ALA A 67 8.56 -2.23 -12.52
CA ALA A 67 9.40 -3.33 -13.01
C ALA A 67 8.86 -3.92 -14.32
N ASP A 68 7.54 -4.05 -14.44
CA ASP A 68 6.89 -4.57 -15.64
C ASP A 68 6.95 -3.56 -16.80
N ARG A 69 6.83 -2.26 -16.53
CA ARG A 69 7.06 -1.19 -17.52
C ARG A 69 8.47 -1.22 -18.09
N ILE A 70 9.49 -1.35 -17.23
CA ILE A 70 10.91 -1.47 -17.65
C ILE A 70 11.13 -2.71 -18.53
N ARG A 71 10.53 -3.86 -18.18
CA ARG A 71 10.61 -5.09 -18.99
C ARG A 71 9.86 -4.99 -20.32
N ALA A 72 8.78 -4.21 -20.36
CA ALA A 72 7.99 -4.00 -21.58
C ALA A 72 8.73 -3.13 -22.60
N ASN A 73 9.70 -2.33 -22.17
CA ASN A 73 10.50 -1.45 -23.02
C ASN A 73 12.01 -1.81 -22.99
N PRO A 74 12.39 -3.01 -23.50
CA PRO A 74 13.77 -3.47 -23.45
C PRO A 74 14.71 -2.61 -24.30
N ALA A 75 14.21 -1.94 -25.34
CA ALA A 75 15.01 -1.07 -26.21
C ALA A 75 15.66 0.08 -25.43
N GLU A 76 14.92 0.68 -24.50
CA GLU A 76 15.43 1.73 -23.61
C GLU A 76 16.15 1.13 -22.39
N ALA A 77 15.61 0.06 -21.83
CA ALA A 77 16.13 -0.50 -20.59
C ALA A 77 17.52 -1.14 -20.76
N LEU A 78 17.86 -1.65 -21.95
CA LEU A 78 19.18 -2.18 -22.27
C LEU A 78 20.27 -1.10 -22.43
N LEU A 79 19.92 0.19 -22.53
CA LEU A 79 20.89 1.30 -22.59
C LEU A 79 21.61 1.54 -21.26
N GLY A 80 21.14 0.94 -20.18
CA GLY A 80 21.77 0.98 -18.87
C GLY A 80 21.88 2.40 -18.31
N THR A 81 23.09 2.86 -18.04
CA THR A 81 23.29 4.19 -17.40
C THR A 81 22.83 5.34 -18.28
N SER A 82 22.74 5.14 -19.59
CA SER A 82 22.18 6.09 -20.56
C SER A 82 20.68 5.97 -20.75
N SER A 83 20.01 5.03 -20.08
CA SER A 83 18.56 4.85 -20.15
C SER A 83 17.82 6.01 -19.48
N ALA A 84 16.70 6.44 -20.06
CA ALA A 84 15.75 7.36 -19.45
C ALA A 84 15.08 6.80 -18.17
N TYR A 85 15.13 5.48 -17.94
CA TYR A 85 14.74 4.91 -16.65
C TYR A 85 15.78 5.16 -15.55
N ASN A 86 17.02 5.55 -15.88
CA ASN A 86 18.08 5.73 -14.90
C ASN A 86 18.09 7.16 -14.30
N ASN A 87 17.57 7.27 -13.08
CA ASN A 87 17.48 8.50 -12.30
C ASN A 87 16.85 9.68 -13.07
N PRO A 88 15.65 9.51 -13.65
CA PRO A 88 14.93 10.59 -14.31
C PRO A 88 14.63 11.74 -13.36
N ASP A 89 14.47 12.95 -13.92
CA ASP A 89 14.03 14.10 -13.13
C ASP A 89 12.66 13.82 -12.53
N ARG A 90 12.52 14.17 -11.26
CA ARG A 90 11.31 13.96 -10.45
C ARG A 90 10.40 15.18 -10.45
N SER A 91 10.79 16.25 -11.15
CA SER A 91 9.93 17.40 -11.35
C SER A 91 8.73 17.00 -12.21
N ILE A 92 7.57 16.85 -11.56
CA ILE A 92 6.28 16.58 -12.20
C ILE A 92 5.88 17.85 -12.97
N GLY A 93 6.44 18.05 -14.16
CA GLY A 93 6.30 19.31 -14.89
C GLY A 93 6.12 19.17 -16.40
N GLU A 94 6.70 18.14 -17.00
CA GLU A 94 6.60 17.93 -18.45
C GLU A 94 5.83 16.64 -18.71
N THR A 95 4.71 16.76 -19.43
CA THR A 95 4.02 15.60 -19.99
C THR A 95 4.87 15.08 -21.15
N PRO A 96 5.38 13.84 -21.10
CA PRO A 96 6.06 13.29 -22.25
C PRO A 96 5.00 13.06 -23.32
N ALA A 97 5.11 13.76 -24.46
CA ALA A 97 4.13 13.76 -25.57
C ALA A 97 4.04 12.41 -26.31
N CYS A 98 4.22 11.29 -25.62
CA CYS A 98 4.25 9.93 -26.12
C CYS A 98 2.89 9.45 -26.66
N LEU A 99 1.78 9.97 -26.15
CA LEU A 99 0.42 9.53 -26.52
C LEU A 99 -0.21 10.39 -27.62
N GLY A 100 0.64 11.07 -28.39
CA GLY A 100 0.22 11.87 -29.54
C GLY A 100 -0.60 13.10 -29.17
N LEU A 101 -0.42 13.63 -27.97
CA LEU A 101 -1.06 14.85 -27.50
C LEU A 101 0.01 15.79 -26.90
N SER A 102 -0.07 17.09 -27.17
CA SER A 102 0.74 18.10 -26.47
C SER A 102 0.28 18.29 -25.02
N ASP A 103 1.04 19.04 -24.24
CA ASP A 103 0.70 19.47 -22.88
C ASP A 103 -0.58 20.32 -22.80
N GLN A 104 -1.13 20.77 -23.95
CA GLN A 104 -2.44 21.43 -24.08
C GLN A 104 -3.53 20.51 -24.66
N GLY A 105 -3.27 19.20 -24.77
CA GLY A 105 -4.23 18.23 -25.28
C GLY A 105 -4.50 18.31 -26.79
N ALA A 106 -3.62 18.93 -27.58
CA ALA A 106 -3.72 18.95 -29.04
C ALA A 106 -3.00 17.75 -29.66
N GLU A 107 -3.56 17.14 -30.71
CA GLU A 107 -2.89 16.06 -31.45
C GLU A 107 -1.48 16.49 -31.90
N ASN A 108 -0.48 15.73 -31.47
CA ASN A 108 0.92 15.87 -31.85
C ASN A 108 1.35 14.54 -32.45
N ASP A 109 1.80 14.52 -33.71
CA ASP A 109 2.34 13.31 -34.36
C ASP A 109 3.78 13.04 -33.88
N SER A 110 3.97 13.04 -32.56
CA SER A 110 5.22 12.68 -31.93
C SER A 110 5.32 11.16 -31.91
N SER A 111 6.27 10.62 -32.68
CA SER A 111 6.65 9.21 -32.57
C SER A 111 7.14 8.97 -31.15
N CYS A 112 6.41 8.15 -30.38
CA CYS A 112 6.90 7.71 -29.09
C CYS A 112 7.98 6.65 -29.30
N ASP A 113 9.23 7.11 -29.35
CA ASP A 113 10.38 6.21 -29.31
C ASP A 113 10.52 5.59 -27.91
N ALA A 114 11.45 4.64 -27.79
CA ALA A 114 11.68 3.91 -26.55
C ALA A 114 12.07 4.85 -25.39
N THR A 115 12.75 5.95 -25.67
CA THR A 115 13.16 6.94 -24.67
C THR A 115 11.96 7.74 -24.17
N ALA A 116 11.10 8.21 -25.09
CA ALA A 116 9.86 8.91 -24.75
C ALA A 116 8.88 8.02 -23.96
N MET A 117 8.79 6.73 -24.30
CA MET A 117 8.01 5.74 -23.54
C MET A 117 8.49 5.65 -22.07
N ALA A 118 9.79 5.59 -21.84
CA ALA A 118 10.35 5.44 -20.50
C ALA A 118 10.13 6.69 -19.62
N LEU A 119 10.27 7.88 -20.20
CA LEU A 119 9.93 9.12 -19.50
C LEU A 119 8.44 9.17 -19.15
N PHE A 120 7.57 8.72 -20.07
CA PHE A 120 6.13 8.63 -19.84
C PHE A 120 5.78 7.64 -18.72
N ASP A 121 6.36 6.44 -18.75
CA ASP A 121 6.19 5.43 -17.71
C ASP A 121 6.56 5.98 -16.33
N PHE A 122 7.69 6.67 -16.23
CA PHE A 122 8.13 7.27 -14.98
C PHE A 122 7.17 8.38 -14.51
N TYR A 123 6.72 9.23 -15.43
CA TYR A 123 5.76 10.30 -15.15
C TYR A 123 4.44 9.74 -14.59
N GLU A 124 3.84 8.75 -15.26
CA GLU A 124 2.60 8.11 -14.79
C GLU A 124 2.78 7.47 -13.42
N TRP A 125 3.88 6.73 -13.23
CA TRP A 125 4.16 6.05 -11.98
C TRP A 125 4.35 7.04 -10.80
N GLN A 126 5.04 8.15 -11.04
CA GLN A 126 5.19 9.20 -10.03
C GLN A 126 3.84 9.85 -9.68
N ASN A 127 2.97 10.09 -10.66
CA ASN A 127 1.62 10.58 -10.42
C ASN A 127 0.78 9.58 -9.60
N LEU A 128 0.91 8.27 -9.85
CA LEU A 128 0.23 7.25 -9.04
C LEU A 128 0.71 7.27 -7.58
N ILE A 129 2.02 7.45 -7.35
CA ILE A 129 2.60 7.46 -6.01
C ILE A 129 2.23 8.72 -5.24
N ALA A 130 2.55 9.89 -5.79
CA ALA A 130 2.48 11.18 -5.11
C ALA A 130 1.16 11.93 -5.36
N GLY A 131 0.31 11.42 -6.25
CA GLY A 131 -0.86 12.12 -6.74
C GLY A 131 -0.50 13.16 -7.79
N SER A 132 -1.51 13.65 -8.49
CA SER A 132 -1.37 14.71 -9.49
C SER A 132 -2.51 15.73 -9.37
N THR A 133 -2.21 16.97 -9.70
CA THR A 133 -3.26 17.98 -9.95
C THR A 133 -3.90 17.72 -11.31
N SER A 134 -5.10 18.23 -11.57
CA SER A 134 -5.67 18.11 -12.92
C SER A 134 -4.81 18.87 -13.93
N THR A 135 -4.58 18.28 -15.08
CA THR A 135 -4.08 18.95 -16.29
C THR A 135 -5.17 18.88 -17.35
N ASP A 136 -4.95 19.51 -18.50
CA ASP A 136 -5.85 19.37 -19.64
C ASP A 136 -5.90 17.92 -20.16
N TRP A 137 -4.87 17.10 -19.85
CA TRP A 137 -4.73 15.73 -20.32
C TRP A 137 -5.21 14.67 -19.31
N HIS A 138 -4.99 14.88 -18.00
CA HIS A 138 -5.37 13.91 -16.96
C HIS A 138 -6.22 14.54 -15.84
N PRO A 139 -7.20 13.80 -15.29
CA PRO A 139 -7.87 14.22 -14.06
C PRO A 139 -6.88 14.26 -12.90
N ALA A 140 -7.17 15.07 -11.89
CA ALA A 140 -6.44 15.02 -10.64
C ALA A 140 -6.52 13.61 -10.04
N SER A 141 -5.40 13.08 -9.57
CA SER A 141 -5.33 11.79 -8.89
C SER A 141 -4.85 11.98 -7.45
N ALA A 142 -5.47 11.26 -6.52
CA ALA A 142 -5.01 11.27 -5.14
C ALA A 142 -3.74 10.43 -5.00
N ALA A 143 -2.83 10.83 -4.11
CA ALA A 143 -1.65 10.04 -3.77
C ALA A 143 -2.07 8.66 -3.25
N THR A 144 -1.51 7.60 -3.86
CA THR A 144 -1.80 6.23 -3.43
C THR A 144 -1.11 5.90 -2.10
N LEU A 145 0.04 6.53 -1.83
CA LEU A 145 0.82 6.34 -0.61
C LEU A 145 1.07 7.67 0.12
N PRO A 146 1.08 7.71 1.47
CA PRO A 146 1.25 8.95 2.20
C PRO A 146 2.68 9.51 2.09
N SER A 147 2.80 10.72 1.53
CA SER A 147 4.08 11.44 1.36
C SER A 147 5.15 10.58 0.69
N ALA A 148 4.74 9.83 -0.34
CA ALA A 148 5.62 8.89 -0.99
C ALA A 148 6.50 9.53 -2.06
N SER A 149 7.65 8.90 -2.30
CA SER A 149 8.63 9.31 -3.29
C SER A 149 9.25 8.07 -3.91
N GLY A 150 9.36 8.06 -5.24
CA GLY A 150 9.92 6.96 -5.98
C GLY A 150 11.09 7.38 -6.86
N VAL A 151 11.98 6.44 -7.16
CA VAL A 151 12.96 6.54 -8.25
C VAL A 151 13.33 5.19 -8.79
N VAL A 152 13.71 5.20 -10.05
CA VAL A 152 14.37 4.08 -10.72
C VAL A 152 15.79 4.52 -11.02
N CYS A 153 16.78 3.72 -10.67
CA CYS A 153 18.15 3.98 -11.10
C CYS A 153 19.01 2.72 -11.04
N ILE A 154 20.14 2.72 -11.74
CA ILE A 154 21.14 1.67 -11.59
C ILE A 154 21.85 1.87 -10.27
N ASP A 155 21.80 0.82 -9.45
CA ASP A 155 22.34 0.84 -8.11
C ASP A 155 22.70 -0.58 -7.65
N SER A 156 23.95 -0.76 -7.20
CA SER A 156 24.42 -2.03 -6.63
C SER A 156 24.03 -2.21 -5.15
N THR A 157 23.59 -1.13 -4.48
CA THR A 157 23.19 -1.07 -3.07
C THR A 157 21.74 -0.60 -2.89
N PRO A 158 20.74 -1.34 -3.41
CA PRO A 158 19.36 -0.86 -3.56
C PRO A 158 18.65 -0.40 -2.28
N GLU A 159 19.11 -0.83 -1.10
CA GLU A 159 18.51 -0.50 0.21
C GLU A 159 19.07 0.79 0.83
N ASP A 160 19.97 1.50 0.17
CA ASP A 160 20.57 2.73 0.69
C ASP A 160 19.86 4.01 0.19
N GLY A 161 20.38 5.16 0.64
CA GLY A 161 19.91 6.47 0.24
C GLY A 161 18.69 6.98 1.02
N THR A 162 18.14 8.09 0.54
CA THR A 162 16.95 8.74 1.11
C THR A 162 16.06 9.26 -0.03
N PRO A 163 14.81 9.64 0.26
CA PRO A 163 13.96 10.30 -0.72
C PRO A 163 14.60 11.54 -1.36
N ALA A 164 15.46 12.29 -0.68
CA ALA A 164 16.11 13.46 -1.28
C ALA A 164 17.39 13.09 -2.06
N THR A 165 18.11 12.07 -1.58
CA THR A 165 19.41 11.65 -2.12
C THR A 165 19.43 10.14 -2.28
N PRO A 166 19.04 9.61 -3.45
CA PRO A 166 18.70 8.19 -3.59
C PRO A 166 19.90 7.25 -3.64
N ALA A 167 21.12 7.82 -3.63
CA ALA A 167 22.39 7.09 -3.67
C ALA A 167 22.54 6.15 -4.89
N CYS A 168 22.02 6.56 -6.04
CA CYS A 168 22.25 5.84 -7.31
C CYS A 168 23.75 5.85 -7.66
N ASP A 169 24.40 4.69 -7.62
CA ASP A 169 25.85 4.56 -7.86
C ASP A 169 26.21 4.33 -9.35
N GLY A 170 25.24 3.96 -10.18
CA GLY A 170 25.44 3.70 -11.62
C GLY A 170 26.23 2.41 -11.91
N VAL A 171 26.40 1.53 -10.94
CA VAL A 171 27.20 0.29 -11.07
C VAL A 171 26.33 -0.86 -11.57
N VAL A 172 26.61 -1.33 -12.79
CA VAL A 172 25.96 -2.49 -13.40
C VAL A 172 26.36 -3.77 -12.66
N SER A 173 25.40 -4.46 -12.04
CA SER A 173 25.70 -5.50 -11.05
C SER A 173 25.92 -6.91 -11.62
N VAL A 174 25.62 -7.19 -12.90
CA VAL A 174 25.75 -8.55 -13.48
C VAL A 174 26.14 -8.53 -14.97
N THR A 175 27.34 -8.99 -15.31
CA THR A 175 27.79 -9.34 -16.69
C THR A 175 27.30 -8.40 -17.82
N ASP A 176 27.59 -7.10 -17.72
CA ASP A 176 27.20 -6.06 -18.69
C ASP A 176 25.68 -5.94 -18.97
N ARG A 177 24.82 -6.49 -18.11
CA ARG A 177 23.37 -6.30 -18.17
C ARG A 177 22.92 -5.31 -17.12
N PRO A 178 22.23 -4.22 -17.50
CA PRO A 178 21.77 -3.25 -16.52
C PRO A 178 20.77 -3.89 -15.56
N VAL A 179 20.95 -3.56 -14.28
CA VAL A 179 20.04 -3.90 -13.19
C VAL A 179 19.59 -2.58 -12.59
N TYR A 180 18.30 -2.31 -12.64
CA TYR A 180 17.69 -1.12 -12.06
C TYR A 180 17.17 -1.46 -10.67
N ALA A 181 17.50 -0.63 -9.69
CA ALA A 181 16.82 -0.57 -8.42
C ALA A 181 15.62 0.39 -8.53
N ILE A 182 14.44 -0.14 -8.26
CA ILE A 182 13.22 0.65 -8.07
C ILE A 182 13.11 0.88 -6.57
N LYS A 183 13.32 2.12 -6.12
CA LYS A 183 13.26 2.52 -4.71
C LYS A 183 12.00 3.33 -4.48
N LEU A 184 11.19 2.89 -3.52
CA LEU A 184 9.95 3.56 -3.11
C LEU A 184 9.98 3.81 -1.61
N TRP A 185 9.78 5.07 -1.22
CA TRP A 185 9.66 5.49 0.17
C TRP A 185 8.26 6.03 0.44
N TRP A 186 7.75 5.82 1.65
CA TRP A 186 6.51 6.44 2.13
C TRP A 186 6.59 6.64 3.64
N THR A 187 5.69 7.46 4.18
CA THR A 187 5.60 7.66 5.63
C THR A 187 4.41 6.92 6.21
N GLU A 188 4.67 6.13 7.25
CA GLU A 188 3.61 5.52 8.07
C GLU A 188 3.42 6.37 9.33
N ARG A 189 2.17 6.67 9.68
CA ARG A 189 1.84 7.37 10.91
C ARG A 189 1.81 6.37 12.07
N LYS A 190 2.57 6.65 13.11
CA LYS A 190 2.51 5.95 14.40
C LYS A 190 2.04 6.92 15.49
N ASP A 191 1.61 6.37 16.61
CA ASP A 191 1.11 7.15 17.76
C ASP A 191 2.15 8.15 18.31
N SER A 192 3.44 7.94 18.05
CA SER A 192 4.56 8.78 18.49
C SER A 192 5.28 9.57 17.37
N GLY A 193 4.71 9.65 16.16
CA GLY A 193 5.30 10.38 15.03
C GLY A 193 5.17 9.64 13.69
N SER A 194 5.78 10.17 12.63
CA SER A 194 5.88 9.48 11.34
C SER A 194 7.17 8.66 11.23
N THR A 195 7.09 7.47 10.67
CA THR A 195 8.27 6.64 10.36
C THR A 195 8.41 6.52 8.86
N LEU A 196 9.60 6.82 8.33
CA LEU A 196 9.91 6.57 6.93
C LEU A 196 10.05 5.06 6.71
N GLN A 197 9.35 4.54 5.72
CA GLN A 197 9.47 3.18 5.23
C GLN A 197 10.08 3.19 3.83
N GLN A 198 10.66 2.05 3.45
CA GLN A 198 11.25 1.84 2.14
C GLN A 198 10.88 0.45 1.64
N HIS A 199 10.64 0.35 0.34
CA HIS A 199 10.54 -0.89 -0.39
C HIS A 199 11.35 -0.78 -1.67
N THR A 200 12.09 -1.84 -1.98
CA THR A 200 13.02 -1.87 -3.10
C THR A 200 12.84 -3.16 -3.88
N MET A 201 13.01 -3.08 -5.20
CA MET A 201 13.08 -4.23 -6.08
C MET A 201 14.13 -3.98 -7.13
N SER A 202 14.93 -5.01 -7.43
CA SER A 202 15.85 -4.99 -8.55
C SER A 202 15.20 -5.65 -9.76
N VAL A 203 15.31 -5.01 -10.92
CA VAL A 203 14.81 -5.51 -12.20
C VAL A 203 15.92 -5.49 -13.25
N SER A 204 15.98 -6.54 -14.06
CA SER A 204 16.77 -6.59 -15.28
C SER A 204 15.81 -6.70 -16.47
N PRO A 205 16.13 -6.07 -17.62
CA PRO A 205 15.32 -6.16 -18.85
C PRO A 205 15.20 -7.57 -19.41
#